data_AF-A0A924TK16-F1
#
_entry.id   AF-A0A924TK16-F1
#
_cell.length_a   1.000
_cell.length_b   1.000
_cell.length_c   1.000
_cell.angle_alpha   90.00
_cell.angle_beta   90.00
_cell.angle_gamma   90.00
#
_symmetry.space_group_name_H-M   'P 1'
#
loop_
_entity.id
_entity.type
_entity.pdbx_description
1 polymer ?
#
loop_
_entity_poly.entity_id
_entity_poly.type
_entity_poly.pdbx_seq_one_letter_code
_entity_poly.pdbx_strand_id
1 'polypeptide(L)'
;MNIEQARYNMIEQQIRPWDVLDASVLSLLSIVRREQFVPLGCQALSFVDTEVPLREASGGDECMLSPKVEARLLQELALHKHESVLEIGTGSGHMASLLGHKAQQVHSLEINPALVAFARANLRRGHVVNVTVHELNGAQGFAEEAPFDAILLSGSVADVPAAMLAQLKVGGRLAAVVGQLPIMRAVLIRRTTEHDFHTEVLFDTVAPRLSGFTEPSQFKF
;
A
#
# COMPACT_ATOMS: atom_id res chain seq x y z
N MET A 1 -12.94 -12.75 22.03
CA MET A 1 -11.62 -12.92 21.38
C MET A 1 -10.63 -12.00 22.08
N ASN A 2 -9.47 -12.51 22.51
CA ASN A 2 -8.40 -11.64 23.03
C ASN A 2 -7.70 -11.00 21.82
N ILE A 3 -7.98 -9.72 21.59
CA ILE A 3 -7.49 -8.95 20.42
C ILE A 3 -5.96 -8.87 20.42
N GLU A 4 -5.35 -8.63 21.59
CA GLU A 4 -3.89 -8.53 21.72
C GLU A 4 -3.22 -9.85 21.37
N GLN A 5 -3.76 -10.97 21.86
CA GLN A 5 -3.25 -12.30 21.51
C GLN A 5 -3.44 -12.61 20.01
N ALA A 6 -4.59 -12.23 19.43
CA ALA A 6 -4.85 -12.44 18.01
C ALA A 6 -3.86 -11.64 17.14
N ARG A 7 -3.56 -10.39 17.52
CA ARG A 7 -2.58 -9.55 16.84
C ARG A 7 -1.17 -10.11 16.96
N TYR A 8 -0.78 -10.54 18.16
CA TYR A 8 0.51 -11.19 18.39
C TYR A 8 0.66 -12.45 17.52
N ASN A 9 -0.37 -13.31 17.48
CA ASN A 9 -0.34 -14.51 16.65
C ASN A 9 -0.27 -14.18 15.15
N MET A 10 -1.01 -13.18 14.68
CA MET A 10 -0.91 -12.70 13.29
C MET A 10 0.53 -12.29 12.95
N ILE A 11 1.17 -11.49 13.80
CA ILE A 11 2.53 -11.00 13.56
C ILE A 11 3.55 -12.15 13.58
N GLU A 12 3.54 -12.98 14.64
CA GLU A 12 4.58 -13.99 14.85
C GLU A 12 4.40 -15.24 13.99
N GLN A 13 3.15 -15.62 13.67
CA GLN A 13 2.87 -16.89 12.99
C GLN A 13 2.50 -16.73 11.51
N GLN A 14 2.11 -15.53 11.06
CA GLN A 14 1.67 -15.32 9.68
C GLN A 14 2.58 -14.33 8.94
N ILE A 15 2.95 -13.22 9.58
CA ILE A 15 3.74 -12.15 8.95
C ILE A 15 5.25 -12.44 9.01
N ARG A 16 5.80 -12.71 10.20
CA ARG A 16 7.23 -12.99 10.38
C ARG A 16 7.72 -14.17 9.54
N PRO A 17 7.01 -15.31 9.43
CA PRO A 17 7.44 -16.44 8.61
C PRO A 17 7.45 -16.13 7.10
N TRP A 18 6.85 -15.01 6.68
CA TRP A 18 6.85 -14.55 5.31
C TRP A 18 8.01 -13.58 5.01
N ASP A 19 9.15 -13.84 5.67
CA ASP A 19 10.40 -13.09 5.54
C ASP A 19 10.26 -11.58 5.85
N VAL A 20 9.33 -11.24 6.74
CA VAL A 20 9.25 -9.92 7.38
C VAL A 20 10.06 -9.98 8.67
N LEU A 21 11.31 -9.54 8.62
CA LEU A 21 12.29 -9.67 9.69
C LEU A 21 12.69 -8.33 10.32
N ASP A 22 12.32 -7.19 9.71
CA ASP A 22 12.56 -5.88 10.27
C ASP A 22 11.77 -5.69 11.57
N ALA A 23 12.49 -5.70 12.70
CA ALA A 23 11.93 -5.54 14.03
C ALA A 23 11.12 -4.24 14.19
N SER A 24 11.50 -3.18 13.48
CA SER A 24 10.79 -1.90 13.51
C SER A 24 9.47 -1.94 12.73
N VAL A 25 9.38 -2.73 11.66
CA VAL A 25 8.10 -3.02 10.96
C VAL A 25 7.20 -3.89 11.84
N LEU A 26 7.74 -4.97 12.41
CA LEU A 26 6.96 -5.88 13.27
C LEU A 26 6.41 -5.17 14.53
N SER A 27 7.22 -4.31 15.15
CA SER A 27 6.77 -3.48 16.28
C SER A 27 5.69 -2.49 15.85
N LEU A 28 5.81 -1.91 14.66
CA LEU A 28 4.82 -0.97 14.13
C LEU A 28 3.45 -1.64 13.91
N LEU A 29 3.41 -2.90 13.46
CA LEU A 29 2.16 -3.66 13.30
C LEU A 29 1.43 -3.91 14.63
N SER A 30 2.14 -3.81 15.77
CA SER A 30 1.52 -3.87 17.10
C SER A 30 0.91 -2.53 17.52
N ILE A 31 1.44 -1.42 16.99
CA ILE A 31 1.01 -0.05 17.29
C ILE A 31 -0.17 0.34 16.38
N VAL A 32 -0.02 0.12 15.08
CA VAL A 32 -1.07 0.38 14.09
C VAL A 32 -2.08 -0.74 14.14
N ARG A 33 -3.18 -0.48 14.82
CA ARG A 33 -4.25 -1.45 15.08
C ARG A 33 -5.05 -1.70 13.81
N ARG A 34 -4.66 -2.72 13.03
CA ARG A 34 -5.33 -3.13 11.79
C ARG A 34 -6.85 -3.27 11.91
N GLU A 35 -7.34 -3.72 13.07
CA GLU A 35 -8.77 -3.83 13.37
C GLU A 35 -9.53 -2.49 13.40
N GLN A 36 -8.80 -1.36 13.42
CA GLN A 36 -9.34 0.00 13.30
C GLN A 36 -9.40 0.49 11.84
N PHE A 37 -9.06 -0.33 10.85
CA PHE A 37 -9.13 0.05 9.45
C PHE A 37 -10.08 -0.85 8.64
N VAL A 38 -10.69 -1.85 9.29
CA VAL A 38 -11.66 -2.75 8.64
C VAL A 38 -13.10 -2.25 8.82
N PRO A 39 -13.99 -2.52 7.84
CA PRO A 39 -15.43 -2.40 8.03
C PRO A 39 -15.93 -3.24 9.22
N LEU A 40 -17.03 -2.83 9.84
CA LEU A 40 -17.56 -3.47 11.05
C LEU A 40 -17.91 -4.94 10.81
N GLY A 41 -18.52 -5.28 9.67
CA GLY A 41 -18.86 -6.67 9.33
C GLY A 41 -17.64 -7.57 9.10
N CYS A 42 -16.47 -6.97 8.86
CA CYS A 42 -15.22 -7.69 8.56
C CYS A 42 -14.24 -7.75 9.73
N GLN A 43 -14.62 -7.34 10.94
CA GLN A 43 -13.70 -7.32 12.10
C GLN A 43 -13.04 -8.66 12.41
N ALA A 44 -13.76 -9.77 12.19
CA ALA A 44 -13.21 -11.11 12.41
C ALA A 44 -12.03 -11.45 11.47
N LEU A 45 -11.94 -10.79 10.31
CA LEU A 45 -10.88 -10.99 9.31
C LEU A 45 -9.62 -10.14 9.60
N SER A 46 -9.68 -9.21 10.55
CA SER A 46 -8.58 -8.27 10.80
C SER A 46 -7.26 -8.91 11.23
N PHE A 47 -7.29 -10.13 11.77
CA PHE A 47 -6.10 -10.87 12.25
C PHE A 47 -5.75 -12.09 11.39
N VAL A 48 -6.45 -12.24 10.26
CA VAL A 48 -6.23 -13.34 9.31
C VAL A 48 -5.41 -12.80 8.15
N ASP A 49 -4.47 -13.61 7.67
CA ASP A 49 -3.69 -13.35 6.46
C ASP A 49 -4.56 -13.50 5.20
N THR A 50 -5.49 -12.58 5.03
CA THR A 50 -6.39 -12.47 3.89
C THR A 50 -6.61 -11.02 3.54
N GLU A 51 -6.97 -10.78 2.29
CA GLU A 51 -7.57 -9.53 1.85
C GLU A 51 -8.91 -9.31 2.57
N VAL A 52 -9.19 -8.07 2.94
CA VAL A 52 -10.43 -7.69 3.60
C VAL A 52 -11.27 -6.84 2.63
N PRO A 53 -12.43 -7.34 2.18
CA PRO A 53 -13.30 -6.58 1.29
C PRO A 53 -13.74 -5.25 1.92
N LEU A 54 -13.68 -4.16 1.15
CA LEU A 54 -14.11 -2.83 1.57
C LEU A 54 -15.48 -2.46 1.01
N ARG A 55 -16.24 -3.44 0.48
CA ARG A 55 -17.54 -3.24 -0.19
C ARG A 55 -18.55 -2.46 0.66
N GLU A 56 -18.56 -2.68 1.98
CA GLU A 56 -19.41 -1.94 2.93
C GLU A 56 -19.11 -0.43 2.94
N ALA A 57 -17.86 -0.05 2.68
CA ALA A 57 -17.40 1.33 2.64
C ALA A 57 -17.38 1.92 1.22
N SER A 58 -17.03 1.13 0.20
CA SER A 58 -16.80 1.61 -1.17
C SER A 58 -17.98 1.44 -2.12
N GLY A 59 -18.87 0.48 -1.85
CA GLY A 59 -19.89 0.01 -2.80
C GLY A 59 -19.32 -0.77 -4.00
N GLY A 60 -18.00 -0.96 -4.07
CA GLY A 60 -17.29 -1.67 -5.14
C GLY A 60 -16.64 -2.96 -4.66
N ASP A 61 -15.61 -3.41 -5.40
CA ASP A 61 -14.86 -4.65 -5.14
C ASP A 61 -13.44 -4.37 -4.61
N GLU A 62 -13.17 -3.15 -4.14
CA GLU A 62 -11.91 -2.80 -3.50
C GLU A 62 -11.71 -3.60 -2.21
N CYS A 63 -10.46 -3.91 -1.89
CA CYS A 63 -10.11 -4.59 -0.66
C CYS A 63 -8.87 -3.98 -0.01
N MET A 64 -8.75 -4.12 1.30
CA MET A 64 -7.50 -3.92 2.01
C MET A 64 -6.62 -5.15 1.80
N LEU A 65 -5.37 -4.94 1.41
CA LEU A 65 -4.40 -6.02 1.13
C LEU A 65 -4.19 -6.91 2.37
N SER A 66 -3.73 -8.14 2.13
CA SER A 66 -3.33 -9.04 3.22
C SER A 66 -2.23 -8.40 4.09
N PRO A 67 -2.25 -8.63 5.41
CA PRO A 67 -1.32 -7.99 6.33
C PRO A 67 0.15 -8.37 6.06
N LYS A 68 0.44 -9.58 5.57
CA LYS A 68 1.82 -9.97 5.23
C LYS A 68 2.34 -9.21 4.01
N VAL A 69 1.48 -8.98 3.01
CA VAL A 69 1.83 -8.25 1.79
C VAL A 69 2.14 -6.80 2.15
N GLU A 70 1.28 -6.16 2.94
CA GLU A 70 1.50 -4.79 3.41
C GLU A 70 2.80 -4.68 4.23
N ALA A 71 3.01 -5.59 5.17
CA ALA A 71 4.21 -5.60 6.00
C ALA A 71 5.48 -5.80 5.18
N ARG A 72 5.44 -6.68 4.16
CA ARG A 72 6.60 -6.92 3.31
C ARG A 72 6.89 -5.75 2.40
N LEU A 73 5.88 -5.17 1.75
CA LEU A 73 6.07 -3.97 0.93
C LEU A 73 6.65 -2.81 1.76
N LEU A 74 6.16 -2.62 2.99
CA LEU A 74 6.68 -1.60 3.90
C LEU A 74 8.15 -1.86 4.28
N GLN A 75 8.52 -3.11 4.55
CA GLN A 75 9.91 -3.50 4.83
C GLN A 75 10.82 -3.22 3.64
N GLU A 76 10.43 -3.64 2.45
CA GLU A 76 11.23 -3.48 1.23
C GLU A 76 11.35 -2.01 0.81
N LEU A 77 10.35 -1.19 1.13
CA LEU A 77 10.44 0.26 1.03
C LEU A 77 11.41 0.88 2.04
N ALA A 78 11.86 0.19 3.11
CA ALA A 78 12.93 0.66 4.01
C ALA A 78 12.89 2.18 4.34
N LEU A 79 11.71 2.69 4.71
CA LEU A 79 11.46 4.13 4.84
C LEU A 79 12.22 4.80 6.00
N HIS A 80 12.53 6.08 5.81
CA HIS A 80 13.16 6.96 6.79
C HIS A 80 12.28 8.17 7.14
N LYS A 81 12.35 8.62 8.39
CA LYS A 81 11.45 9.66 8.96
C LYS A 81 11.53 11.04 8.31
N HIS A 82 12.48 11.27 7.40
CA HIS A 82 12.64 12.54 6.67
C HIS A 82 12.11 12.46 5.23
N GLU A 83 11.57 11.32 4.82
CA GLU A 83 11.16 11.06 3.44
C GLU A 83 9.73 11.52 3.16
N SER A 84 9.50 11.97 1.93
CA SER A 84 8.18 12.24 1.36
C SER A 84 7.72 11.04 0.54
N VAL A 85 6.50 10.54 0.81
CA VAL A 85 5.97 9.32 0.21
C VAL A 85 4.67 9.59 -0.54
N LEU A 86 4.53 8.97 -1.71
CA LEU A 86 3.28 8.89 -2.45
C LEU A 86 2.69 7.49 -2.37
N GLU A 87 1.43 7.37 -1.97
CA GLU A 87 0.66 6.12 -2.04
C GLU A 87 -0.48 6.28 -3.05
N ILE A 88 -0.74 5.22 -3.82
CA ILE A 88 -1.85 5.15 -4.76
C ILE A 88 -2.76 3.98 -4.39
N GLY A 89 -4.05 4.28 -4.21
CA GLY A 89 -5.04 3.34 -3.69
C GLY A 89 -5.06 3.39 -2.17
N THR A 90 -5.57 4.47 -1.59
CA THR A 90 -5.65 4.63 -0.12
C THR A 90 -6.49 3.52 0.53
N GLY A 91 -7.57 3.08 -0.12
CA GLY A 91 -8.44 2.03 0.40
C GLY A 91 -8.97 2.36 1.79
N SER A 92 -8.59 1.54 2.77
CA SER A 92 -8.98 1.75 4.17
C SER A 92 -8.17 2.80 4.92
N GLY A 93 -7.01 3.21 4.38
CA GLY A 93 -6.01 4.05 5.05
C GLY A 93 -5.05 3.29 5.97
N HIS A 94 -5.08 1.94 6.00
CA HIS A 94 -4.19 1.14 6.85
C HIS A 94 -2.73 1.25 6.39
N MET A 95 -2.46 1.00 5.11
CA MET A 95 -1.12 1.16 4.54
C MET A 95 -0.64 2.61 4.67
N ALA A 96 -1.48 3.59 4.34
CA ALA A 96 -1.21 5.02 4.57
C ALA A 96 -0.75 5.32 6.01
N SER A 97 -1.42 4.72 7.00
CA SER A 97 -1.05 4.83 8.42
C SER A 97 0.32 4.23 8.72
N LEU A 98 0.62 3.05 8.16
CA LEU A 98 1.93 2.40 8.30
C LEU A 98 3.06 3.25 7.69
N LEU A 99 2.84 3.79 6.48
CA LEU A 99 3.77 4.71 5.82
C LEU A 99 3.99 5.97 6.66
N GLY A 100 2.91 6.56 7.20
CA GLY A 100 2.97 7.78 8.00
C GLY A 100 3.82 7.64 9.27
N HIS A 101 3.87 6.46 9.88
CA HIS A 101 4.73 6.23 11.05
C HIS A 101 6.23 6.14 10.70
N LYS A 102 6.55 5.96 9.42
CA LYS A 102 7.92 5.70 8.93
C LYS A 102 8.48 6.84 8.07
N ALA A 103 7.63 7.74 7.59
CA ALA A 103 7.96 8.86 6.73
C ALA A 103 7.74 10.22 7.40
N GLN A 104 8.25 11.30 6.80
CA GLN A 104 7.93 12.66 7.22
C GLN A 104 6.48 12.99 6.89
N GLN A 105 6.08 12.71 5.65
CA GLN A 105 4.75 12.98 5.13
C GLN A 105 4.35 11.94 4.09
N VAL A 106 3.05 11.70 3.97
CA VAL A 106 2.47 10.81 2.97
C VAL A 106 1.34 11.51 2.24
N HIS A 107 1.40 11.54 0.92
CA HIS A 107 0.28 11.88 0.06
C HIS A 107 -0.33 10.57 -0.42
N SER A 108 -1.59 10.30 -0.06
CA SER A 108 -2.29 9.08 -0.48
C SER A 108 -3.43 9.43 -1.41
N LEU A 109 -3.47 8.86 -2.61
CA LEU A 109 -4.47 9.13 -3.63
C LEU A 109 -5.51 8.02 -3.70
N GLU A 110 -6.78 8.39 -3.69
CA GLU A 110 -7.90 7.47 -3.83
C GLU A 110 -8.94 8.06 -4.79
N ILE A 111 -9.43 7.22 -5.70
CA ILE A 111 -10.37 7.64 -6.74
C ILE A 111 -11.83 7.51 -6.27
N ASN A 112 -12.11 6.62 -5.32
CA ASN A 112 -13.44 6.41 -4.78
C ASN A 112 -13.73 7.37 -3.61
N PRO A 113 -14.69 8.31 -3.74
CA PRO A 113 -14.97 9.31 -2.70
C PRO A 113 -15.42 8.70 -1.36
N ALA A 114 -16.09 7.54 -1.40
CA ALA A 114 -16.54 6.86 -0.20
C ALA A 114 -15.35 6.27 0.59
N LEU A 115 -14.35 5.73 -0.13
CA LEU A 115 -13.08 5.28 0.47
C LEU A 115 -12.24 6.45 0.98
N VAL A 116 -12.22 7.59 0.29
CA VAL A 116 -11.57 8.81 0.80
C VAL A 116 -12.14 9.20 2.17
N ALA A 117 -13.46 9.24 2.30
CA ALA A 117 -14.11 9.57 3.57
C ALA A 117 -13.81 8.52 4.66
N PHE A 118 -13.86 7.24 4.29
CA PHE A 118 -13.56 6.12 5.19
C PHE A 118 -12.11 6.15 5.70
N ALA A 119 -11.13 6.29 4.81
CA ALA A 119 -9.73 6.38 5.14
C ALA A 119 -9.42 7.60 6.04
N ARG A 120 -9.96 8.79 5.70
CA ARG A 120 -9.80 9.99 6.54
C ARG A 120 -10.40 9.80 7.94
N ALA A 121 -11.51 9.07 8.08
CA ALA A 121 -12.08 8.77 9.39
C ALA A 121 -11.19 7.80 10.19
N ASN A 122 -10.67 6.76 9.55
CA ASN A 122 -9.76 5.79 10.18
C ASN A 122 -8.44 6.44 10.61
N LEU A 123 -7.80 7.23 9.75
CA LEU A 123 -6.56 7.95 10.05
C LEU A 123 -6.74 8.92 11.22
N ARG A 124 -7.87 9.65 11.28
CA ARG A 124 -8.21 10.51 12.42
C ARG A 124 -8.35 9.72 13.72
N ARG A 125 -9.03 8.57 13.69
CA ARG A 125 -9.15 7.67 14.86
C ARG A 125 -7.80 7.08 15.28
N GLY A 126 -6.94 6.79 14.32
CA GLY A 126 -5.56 6.33 14.52
C GLY A 126 -4.59 7.44 14.95
N HIS A 127 -5.04 8.69 15.06
CA HIS A 127 -4.22 9.86 15.37
C HIS A 127 -3.04 10.07 14.40
N VAL A 128 -3.23 9.69 13.14
CA VAL A 128 -2.24 9.87 12.08
C VAL A 128 -2.41 11.25 11.46
N VAL A 129 -1.43 12.13 11.67
CA VAL A 129 -1.53 13.56 11.32
C VAL A 129 -0.71 13.98 10.10
N ASN A 130 0.24 13.14 9.67
CA ASN A 130 1.16 13.43 8.56
C ASN A 130 0.79 12.69 7.26
N VAL A 131 -0.45 12.17 7.18
CA VAL A 131 -1.00 11.54 5.98
C VAL A 131 -2.12 12.42 5.44
N THR A 132 -1.98 12.87 4.20
CA THR A 132 -3.01 13.63 3.48
C THR A 132 -3.63 12.74 2.42
N VAL A 133 -4.92 12.45 2.56
CA VAL A 133 -5.70 11.68 1.58
C VAL A 133 -6.33 12.64 0.57
N HIS A 134 -6.08 12.41 -0.72
CA HIS A 134 -6.61 13.20 -1.84
C HIS A 134 -7.59 12.38 -2.66
N GLU A 135 -8.72 12.99 -3.01
CA GLU A 135 -9.71 12.39 -3.92
C GLU A 135 -9.29 12.65 -5.36
N LEU A 136 -8.42 11.79 -5.91
CA LEU A 136 -7.80 11.98 -7.22
C LEU A 136 -7.53 10.64 -7.89
N ASN A 137 -7.58 10.64 -9.23
CA ASN A 137 -7.07 9.51 -10.01
C ASN A 137 -5.53 9.53 -9.97
N GLY A 138 -4.95 8.53 -9.30
CA GLY A 138 -3.51 8.42 -9.14
C GLY A 138 -2.73 7.83 -10.32
N ALA A 139 -3.37 7.50 -11.45
CA ALA A 139 -2.70 6.85 -12.59
C ALA A 139 -1.54 7.67 -13.19
N GLN A 140 -1.55 9.00 -13.01
CA GLN A 140 -0.47 9.90 -13.46
C GLN A 140 0.45 10.34 -12.31
N GLY A 141 0.35 9.73 -11.13
CA GLY A 141 1.05 10.15 -9.92
C GLY A 141 0.50 11.48 -9.37
N PHE A 142 1.34 12.22 -8.65
CA PHE A 142 1.00 13.50 -8.03
C PHE A 142 2.10 14.55 -8.27
N ALA A 143 2.11 15.12 -9.48
CA ALA A 143 3.16 16.02 -9.92
C ALA A 143 3.28 17.31 -9.08
N GLU A 144 2.20 17.75 -8.44
CA GLU A 144 2.17 18.97 -7.61
C GLU A 144 3.10 18.88 -6.38
N GLU A 145 3.29 17.68 -5.83
CA GLU A 145 4.12 17.43 -4.64
C GLU A 145 5.36 16.58 -4.94
N ALA A 146 5.57 16.28 -6.23
CA ALA A 146 6.78 15.60 -6.69
C ALA A 146 8.02 16.50 -6.51
N PRO A 147 9.22 15.92 -6.31
CA PRO A 147 9.52 14.49 -6.36
C PRO A 147 9.43 13.78 -5.00
N PHE A 148 9.18 12.47 -5.02
CA PHE A 148 9.04 11.61 -3.83
C PHE A 148 10.28 10.75 -3.58
N ASP A 149 10.59 10.48 -2.32
CA ASP A 149 11.63 9.52 -1.92
C ASP A 149 11.15 8.07 -2.10
N ALA A 150 9.85 7.84 -1.89
CA ALA A 150 9.22 6.57 -2.15
C ALA A 150 7.83 6.68 -2.75
N ILE A 151 7.47 5.71 -3.59
CA ILE A 151 6.13 5.56 -4.17
C ILE A 151 5.63 4.13 -3.89
N LEU A 152 4.39 3.98 -3.45
CA LEU A 152 3.74 2.69 -3.26
C LEU A 152 2.44 2.61 -4.06
N LEU A 153 2.29 1.54 -4.85
CA LEU A 153 1.01 1.16 -5.43
C LEU A 153 0.36 0.10 -4.54
N SER A 154 -0.67 0.48 -3.81
CA SER A 154 -1.43 -0.37 -2.87
C SER A 154 -2.48 -1.22 -3.59
N GLY A 155 -2.11 -1.74 -4.77
CA GLY A 155 -2.88 -2.60 -5.65
C GLY A 155 -2.03 -3.00 -6.85
N SER A 156 -2.59 -3.77 -7.77
CA SER A 156 -1.86 -4.20 -8.97
C SER A 156 -2.02 -3.24 -10.14
N VAL A 157 -1.02 -3.23 -11.01
CA VAL A 157 -1.03 -2.57 -12.33
C VAL A 157 -0.52 -3.55 -13.38
N ALA A 158 -0.90 -3.35 -14.65
CA ALA A 158 -0.32 -4.16 -15.73
C ALA A 158 1.18 -3.88 -15.88
N ASP A 159 1.53 -2.59 -15.91
CA ASP A 159 2.89 -2.05 -15.96
C ASP A 159 2.96 -0.76 -15.13
N VAL A 160 4.14 -0.43 -14.60
CA VAL A 160 4.34 0.80 -13.84
C VAL A 160 4.38 2.00 -14.80
N PRO A 161 3.53 3.03 -14.62
CA PRO A 161 3.54 4.20 -15.52
C PRO A 161 4.86 4.98 -15.46
N ALA A 162 5.37 5.38 -16.63
CA ALA A 162 6.57 6.21 -16.73
C ALA A 162 6.44 7.55 -15.98
N ALA A 163 5.23 8.12 -15.91
CA ALA A 163 4.94 9.33 -15.15
C ALA A 163 5.27 9.19 -13.65
N MET A 164 5.07 8.01 -13.07
CA MET A 164 5.41 7.76 -11.66
C MET A 164 6.92 7.63 -11.46
N LEU A 165 7.60 6.91 -12.36
CA LEU A 165 9.05 6.78 -12.32
C LEU A 165 9.74 8.15 -12.44
N ALA A 166 9.19 9.06 -13.26
CA ALA A 166 9.70 10.41 -13.40
C ALA A 166 9.56 11.25 -12.12
N GLN A 167 8.55 10.98 -11.30
CA GLN A 167 8.30 11.67 -10.02
C GLN A 167 9.13 11.12 -8.85
N LEU A 168 9.88 10.04 -9.05
CA LEU A 168 10.74 9.46 -8.03
C LEU A 168 12.08 10.20 -7.97
N LYS A 169 12.60 10.57 -6.80
CA LYS A 169 13.95 11.15 -6.69
C LYS A 169 15.03 10.15 -7.15
N VAL A 170 16.19 10.65 -7.58
CA VAL A 170 17.38 9.79 -7.71
C VAL A 170 17.74 9.26 -6.33
N GLY A 171 17.94 7.95 -6.21
CA GLY A 171 18.05 7.22 -4.94
C GLY A 171 16.71 6.79 -4.34
N GLY A 172 15.59 7.26 -4.87
CA GLY A 172 14.26 6.87 -4.44
C GLY A 172 13.86 5.47 -4.90
N ARG A 173 12.76 4.95 -4.33
CA ARG A 173 12.22 3.62 -4.69
C ARG A 173 10.71 3.57 -4.86
N LEU A 174 10.25 2.73 -5.78
CA LEU A 174 8.84 2.45 -6.03
C LEU A 174 8.56 0.97 -5.77
N ALA A 175 7.55 0.68 -4.96
CA ALA A 175 7.05 -0.68 -4.77
C ALA A 175 5.66 -0.83 -5.41
N ALA A 176 5.43 -1.92 -6.13
CA ALA A 176 4.17 -2.18 -6.81
C ALA A 176 3.95 -3.68 -7.05
N VAL A 177 2.69 -4.09 -7.21
CA VAL A 177 2.35 -5.40 -7.78
C VAL A 177 2.09 -5.24 -9.27
N VAL A 178 2.88 -5.92 -10.11
CA VAL A 178 2.89 -5.73 -11.56
C VAL A 178 2.61 -7.04 -12.28
N GLY A 179 1.81 -6.99 -13.34
CA GLY A 179 1.53 -8.11 -14.23
C GLY A 179 0.05 -8.34 -14.49
N GLN A 180 -0.25 -9.51 -15.06
CA GLN A 180 -1.61 -9.94 -15.39
C GLN A 180 -1.87 -11.33 -14.80
N LEU A 181 -3.15 -11.65 -14.56
CA LEU A 181 -3.50 -13.02 -14.20
C LEU A 181 -3.01 -14.01 -15.28
N PRO A 182 -2.51 -15.20 -14.91
CA PRO A 182 -2.61 -15.81 -13.57
C PRO A 182 -1.49 -15.45 -12.58
N ILE A 183 -0.43 -14.73 -12.99
CA ILE A 183 0.74 -14.46 -12.13
C ILE A 183 1.09 -12.97 -12.16
N MET A 184 1.08 -12.34 -10.99
CA MET A 184 1.64 -11.00 -10.79
C MET A 184 2.81 -11.08 -9.81
N ARG A 185 3.61 -10.02 -9.77
CA ARG A 185 4.83 -9.94 -8.94
C ARG A 185 4.86 -8.64 -8.18
N ALA A 186 5.17 -8.72 -6.89
CA ALA A 186 5.65 -7.55 -6.18
C ALA A 186 7.06 -7.22 -6.67
N VAL A 187 7.28 -5.99 -7.07
CA VAL A 187 8.56 -5.49 -7.55
C VAL A 187 8.97 -4.25 -6.77
N LEU A 188 10.28 -4.06 -6.65
CA LEU A 188 10.90 -2.86 -6.12
C LEU A 188 11.78 -2.24 -7.20
N ILE A 189 11.44 -1.02 -7.60
CA ILE A 189 12.15 -0.26 -8.62
C ILE A 189 12.94 0.85 -7.92
N ARG A 190 14.26 0.89 -8.08
CA ARG A 190 15.12 1.95 -7.55
C ARG A 190 15.61 2.84 -8.67
N ARG A 191 15.47 4.16 -8.53
CA ARG A 191 16.02 5.12 -9.49
C ARG A 191 17.49 5.34 -9.15
N THR A 192 18.42 4.82 -9.96
CA THR A 192 19.86 4.86 -9.68
C THR A 192 20.52 6.13 -10.20
N THR A 193 20.04 6.66 -11.33
CA THR A 193 20.50 7.92 -11.93
C THR A 193 19.30 8.73 -12.41
N GLU A 194 19.53 9.84 -13.11
CA GLU A 194 18.44 10.61 -13.73
C GLU A 194 17.64 9.79 -14.75
N HIS A 195 18.25 8.79 -15.40
CA HIS A 195 17.62 8.01 -16.47
C HIS A 195 17.57 6.50 -16.23
N ASP A 196 18.33 6.00 -15.25
CA ASP A 196 18.45 4.57 -15.00
C ASP A 196 17.61 4.12 -13.81
N PHE A 197 16.97 2.97 -13.99
CA PHE A 197 16.16 2.31 -12.98
C PHE A 197 16.59 0.84 -12.86
N HIS A 198 16.73 0.37 -11.63
CA HIS A 198 16.96 -1.04 -11.33
C HIS A 198 15.70 -1.66 -10.75
N THR A 199 15.21 -2.75 -11.36
CA THR A 199 14.01 -3.46 -10.90
C THR A 199 14.41 -4.79 -10.25
N GLU A 200 13.91 -5.02 -9.06
CA GLU A 200 14.06 -6.26 -8.31
C GLU A 200 12.67 -6.91 -8.14
N VAL A 201 12.56 -8.21 -8.44
CA VAL A 201 11.35 -8.99 -8.13
C VAL A 201 11.46 -9.47 -6.69
N LEU A 202 10.47 -9.12 -5.87
CA LEU A 202 10.44 -9.45 -4.45
C LEU A 202 9.82 -10.84 -4.23
N PHE A 203 8.61 -11.05 -4.74
CA PHE A 203 7.85 -12.29 -4.60
C PHE A 203 6.66 -12.33 -5.58
N ASP A 204 6.13 -13.51 -5.84
CA ASP A 204 4.88 -13.69 -6.60
C ASP A 204 3.68 -13.44 -5.67
N THR A 205 2.71 -12.66 -6.13
CA THR A 205 1.44 -12.40 -5.42
C THR A 205 0.36 -11.99 -6.42
N VAL A 206 -0.90 -12.01 -6.00
CA VAL A 206 -2.00 -11.36 -6.72
C VAL A 206 -2.55 -10.26 -5.83
N ALA A 207 -2.95 -9.15 -6.43
CA ALA A 207 -3.63 -8.05 -5.75
C ALA A 207 -4.71 -7.47 -6.69
N PRO A 208 -5.79 -6.88 -6.15
CA PRO A 208 -6.81 -6.24 -6.97
C PRO A 208 -6.23 -5.14 -7.84
N ARG A 209 -6.80 -4.96 -9.03
CA ARG A 209 -6.32 -3.96 -9.98
C ARG A 209 -6.67 -2.56 -9.53
N LEU A 210 -5.70 -1.64 -9.60
CA LEU A 210 -5.96 -0.22 -9.38
C LEU A 210 -6.77 0.36 -10.55
N SER A 211 -7.87 1.03 -10.21
CA SER A 211 -8.70 1.74 -11.18
C SER A 211 -7.97 2.93 -11.80
N GLY A 212 -8.28 3.23 -13.06
CA GLY A 212 -7.75 4.40 -13.78
C GLY A 212 -6.41 4.18 -14.49
N PHE A 213 -5.76 3.03 -14.30
CA PHE A 213 -4.52 2.66 -14.99
C PHE A 213 -4.82 2.06 -16.37
N THR A 214 -3.87 2.21 -17.29
CA THR A 214 -3.97 1.64 -18.65
C THR A 214 -3.82 0.12 -18.59
N GLU A 215 -4.74 -0.58 -19.24
CA GLU A 215 -4.65 -2.04 -19.45
C GLU A 215 -4.12 -2.35 -20.86
N PRO A 216 -3.25 -3.36 -21.01
CA PRO A 216 -2.88 -3.89 -22.31
C PRO A 216 -4.14 -4.39 -23.04
N SER A 217 -4.21 -4.12 -24.33
CA SER A 217 -5.28 -4.66 -25.18
C SER A 217 -5.28 -6.20 -25.07
N GLN A 218 -6.36 -6.78 -24.55
CA GLN A 218 -6.54 -8.21 -24.60
C GLN A 218 -6.79 -8.61 -26.05
N PHE A 219 -5.90 -9.40 -26.64
CA PHE A 219 -6.10 -9.96 -27.97
C PHE A 219 -7.44 -10.69 -28.02
N LYS A 220 -8.34 -10.23 -28.90
CA LYS A 220 -9.56 -10.94 -29.26
C LYS A 220 -9.27 -11.72 -30.54
N PHE A 221 -9.38 -13.05 -30.47
CA PHE A 221 -9.33 -13.93 -31.64
C PHE A 221 -10.69 -13.98 -32.33
#